data_AF-A0A251S1T5-F1
#
_entry.id   AF-A0A251S1T5-F1
#
_cell.length_a   1.000
_cell.length_b   1.000
_cell.length_c   1.000
_cell.angle_alpha   90.00
_cell.angle_beta   90.00
_cell.angle_gamma   90.00
#
_symmetry.space_group_name_H-M   'P 1'
#
loop_
_entity.id
_entity.type
_entity.pdbx_description
1 polymer ?
#
loop_
_entity_poly.entity_id
_entity_poly.type
_entity_poly.pdbx_seq_one_letter_code
_entity_poly.pdbx_strand_id
1 'polypeptide(L)'
;MTNAGMEYAKRRKISDVTKEGHFDNRKKLLILDLDGLLADLLADPDDEAAGFKKRPFCDEFLEFCFERFNVGVWTALTRFTMEHALDILMRDTKYKLLFRWDQAHCTEMGFNDGNEDDILFVKELRKLWEKKDPGLPWEVGEYDESNTLLVENHPHVALNDLFSHLKPHSTIFPYPYRHYNTEDNSFGPEGDLRIYLERLAASDNVQKFVSENSFDQQLFHVEDYPWIFPEDYLNGIRTYLYKHKASDSVDAQCKNTSELKANSSTLLWLLRLHWNQAPTLLLLWLISVLRLQQNHKPLL
;
A
#
# COMPACT_ATOMS: atom_id res chain seq x y z
N MET A 1 39.12 -5.93 -33.46
CA MET A 1 39.06 -6.04 -31.98
C MET A 1 39.74 -7.33 -31.58
N THR A 2 40.65 -7.30 -30.59
CA THR A 2 41.41 -8.48 -30.15
C THR A 2 40.52 -9.47 -29.38
N ASN A 3 40.83 -10.76 -29.40
CA ASN A 3 40.10 -11.79 -28.62
C ASN A 3 40.01 -11.44 -27.13
N ALA A 4 41.02 -10.76 -26.58
CA ALA A 4 41.01 -10.24 -25.20
C ALA A 4 39.94 -9.15 -24.98
N GLY A 5 39.71 -8.27 -25.96
CA GLY A 5 38.65 -7.24 -25.88
C GLY A 5 37.24 -7.82 -25.94
N MET A 6 37.04 -8.91 -26.70
CA MET A 6 35.77 -9.64 -26.73
C MET A 6 35.53 -10.44 -25.45
N GLU A 7 36.56 -11.08 -24.88
CA GLU A 7 36.44 -11.74 -23.57
C GLU A 7 36.13 -10.74 -22.45
N TYR A 8 36.76 -9.57 -22.45
CA TYR A 8 36.50 -8.53 -21.44
C TYR A 8 35.07 -8.01 -21.54
N ALA A 9 34.58 -7.74 -22.75
CA ALA A 9 33.19 -7.34 -22.99
C ALA A 9 32.20 -8.45 -22.60
N LYS A 10 32.53 -9.72 -22.84
CA LYS A 10 31.71 -10.87 -22.47
C LYS A 10 31.69 -11.10 -20.95
N ARG A 11 32.81 -10.92 -20.25
CA ARG A 11 32.87 -10.97 -18.78
C ARG A 11 32.10 -9.82 -18.13
N ARG A 12 32.16 -8.60 -18.67
CA ARG A 12 31.30 -7.48 -18.23
C ARG A 12 29.82 -7.78 -18.43
N LYS A 13 29.46 -8.28 -19.62
CA LYS A 13 28.07 -8.64 -19.93
C LYS A 13 27.55 -9.79 -19.07
N ILE A 14 28.41 -10.70 -18.62
CA ILE A 14 28.07 -11.78 -17.68
C ILE A 14 28.00 -11.26 -16.23
N SER A 15 28.89 -10.35 -15.82
CA SER A 15 28.84 -9.75 -14.47
C SER A 15 27.66 -8.78 -14.28
N ASP A 16 27.19 -8.15 -15.36
CA ASP A 16 26.00 -7.29 -15.36
C ASP A 16 24.69 -8.10 -15.35
N VAL A 17 24.73 -9.37 -15.77
CA VAL A 17 23.57 -10.29 -15.74
C VAL A 17 23.42 -11.00 -14.39
N THR A 18 24.41 -10.93 -13.49
CA THR A 18 24.38 -11.61 -12.18
C THR A 18 24.34 -10.67 -10.97
N LYS A 19 23.90 -9.43 -11.15
CA LYS A 19 23.74 -8.47 -10.05
C LYS A 19 22.30 -7.97 -9.92
N GLU A 20 21.30 -8.78 -10.25
CA GLU A 20 19.94 -8.44 -9.83
C GLU A 20 19.79 -8.66 -8.32
N GLY A 21 18.93 -7.88 -7.66
CA GLY A 21 18.77 -7.88 -6.22
C GLY A 21 18.56 -9.30 -5.70
N HIS A 22 19.43 -9.74 -4.77
CA HIS A 22 19.35 -11.07 -4.21
C HIS A 22 18.15 -11.12 -3.25
N PHE A 23 17.06 -11.76 -3.69
CA PHE A 23 15.92 -12.06 -2.85
C PHE A 23 16.31 -13.04 -1.72
N ASP A 24 16.17 -12.62 -0.47
CA ASP A 24 16.30 -13.48 0.73
C ASP A 24 14.91 -13.69 1.35
N ASN A 25 14.36 -14.89 1.24
CA ASN A 25 13.02 -15.23 1.74
C ASN A 25 12.83 -15.09 3.26
N ARG A 26 13.89 -14.80 4.02
CA ARG A 26 13.81 -14.53 5.46
C ARG A 26 13.62 -13.05 5.78
N LYS A 27 13.83 -12.16 4.80
CA LYS A 27 13.70 -10.71 4.99
C LYS A 27 12.28 -10.24 4.69
N LYS A 28 11.82 -9.29 5.49
CA LYS A 28 10.59 -8.52 5.24
C LYS A 28 10.77 -7.66 3.99
N LEU A 29 9.65 -7.35 3.31
CA LEU A 29 9.61 -6.42 2.19
C LEU A 29 9.44 -4.99 2.70
N LEU A 30 10.36 -4.12 2.30
CA LEU A 30 10.29 -2.67 2.54
C LEU A 30 10.13 -1.95 1.20
N ILE A 31 9.10 -1.12 1.11
CA ILE A 31 8.76 -0.38 -0.09
C ILE A 31 8.92 1.10 0.23
N LEU A 32 9.76 1.78 -0.55
CA LEU A 32 10.09 3.19 -0.36
C LEU A 32 9.50 4.03 -1.48
N ASP A 33 8.79 5.10 -1.13
CA ASP A 33 8.55 6.21 -2.07
C ASP A 33 9.83 7.00 -2.34
N LEU A 34 9.80 7.87 -3.36
CA LEU A 34 10.91 8.73 -3.75
C LEU A 34 10.68 10.18 -3.31
N ASP A 35 9.74 10.88 -3.94
CA ASP A 35 9.54 12.31 -3.71
C ASP A 35 9.08 12.58 -2.29
N GLY A 36 9.72 13.52 -1.62
CA GLY A 36 9.56 13.87 -0.22
C GLY A 36 9.77 12.73 0.79
N LEU A 37 10.18 11.52 0.38
CA LEU A 37 10.71 10.52 1.30
C LEU A 37 12.24 10.48 1.25
N LEU A 38 12.80 10.12 0.10
CA LEU A 38 14.25 9.97 -0.10
C LEU A 38 14.90 11.26 -0.58
N ALA A 39 14.17 12.09 -1.30
CA ALA A 39 14.66 13.35 -1.84
C ALA A 39 13.52 14.33 -2.09
N ASP A 40 13.86 15.61 -2.11
CA ASP A 40 12.96 16.66 -2.57
C ASP A 40 13.14 16.79 -4.10
N LEU A 41 12.14 16.33 -4.86
CA LEU A 41 12.21 16.33 -6.34
C LEU A 41 11.59 17.59 -6.96
N LEU A 42 10.89 18.40 -6.17
CA LEU A 42 10.33 19.69 -6.56
C LEU A 42 11.29 20.86 -6.30
N ALA A 43 12.60 20.59 -6.23
CA ALA A 43 13.60 21.62 -5.99
C ALA A 43 13.53 22.70 -7.09
N ASP A 44 13.57 23.95 -6.65
CA ASP A 44 13.19 25.18 -7.34
C ASP A 44 13.49 25.21 -8.86
N PRO A 45 12.48 25.40 -9.73
CA PRO A 45 12.69 25.51 -11.18
C PRO A 45 13.60 26.67 -11.60
N ASP A 46 13.81 27.68 -10.74
CA ASP A 46 14.71 28.82 -11.01
C ASP A 46 16.19 28.53 -10.70
N ASP A 47 16.50 27.38 -10.10
CA ASP A 47 17.86 26.91 -9.88
C ASP A 47 18.18 25.77 -10.86
N GLU A 48 18.83 26.07 -11.99
CA GLU A 48 19.28 25.04 -12.94
C GLU A 48 20.30 24.06 -12.33
N ALA A 49 20.87 24.36 -11.15
CA ALA A 49 21.66 23.43 -10.33
C ALA A 49 20.82 22.67 -9.29
N ALA A 50 19.52 22.95 -9.17
CA ALA A 50 18.54 22.21 -8.37
C ALA A 50 18.14 20.90 -9.04
N GLY A 51 19.12 20.01 -9.18
CA GLY A 51 18.82 18.58 -9.18
C GLY A 51 18.17 18.16 -7.86
N PHE A 52 17.65 16.92 -7.86
CA PHE A 52 17.09 16.27 -6.67
C PHE A 52 17.97 16.46 -5.44
N LYS A 53 17.41 17.00 -4.36
CA LYS A 53 18.13 17.17 -3.10
C LYS A 53 17.90 15.92 -2.26
N LYS A 54 18.95 15.11 -2.04
CA LYS A 54 18.84 13.91 -1.18
C LYS A 54 18.50 14.33 0.25
N ARG A 55 17.65 13.55 0.90
CA ARG A 55 17.46 13.66 2.35
C ARG A 55 18.80 13.44 3.07
N PRO A 56 19.12 14.19 4.13
CA PRO A 56 20.32 13.93 4.93
C PRO A 56 20.40 12.45 5.33
N PHE A 57 21.60 11.87 5.30
CA PHE A 57 21.86 10.45 5.61
C PHE A 57 21.24 9.41 4.65
N CYS A 58 20.77 9.82 3.46
CA CYS A 58 20.08 8.93 2.52
C CYS A 58 20.92 7.73 2.07
N ASP A 59 22.22 7.92 1.81
CA ASP A 59 23.07 6.83 1.32
C ASP A 59 23.27 5.76 2.40
N GLU A 60 23.62 6.16 3.63
CA GLU A 60 23.76 5.25 4.78
C GLU A 60 22.43 4.59 5.18
N PHE A 61 21.31 5.30 5.02
CA PHE A 61 19.98 4.77 5.29
C PHE A 61 19.56 3.71 4.26
N LEU A 62 19.87 3.92 2.98
CA LEU A 62 19.60 2.93 1.94
C LEU A 62 20.44 1.67 2.15
N GLU A 63 21.72 1.82 2.52
CA GLU A 63 22.57 0.67 2.89
C GLU A 63 21.96 -0.13 4.05
N PHE A 64 21.57 0.55 5.12
CA PHE A 64 20.84 -0.07 6.24
C PHE A 64 19.57 -0.81 5.78
N CYS A 65 18.77 -0.19 4.90
CA CYS A 65 17.57 -0.82 4.35
C CYS A 65 17.90 -2.11 3.60
N PHE A 66 18.90 -2.10 2.70
CA PHE A 66 19.31 -3.29 1.96
C PHE A 66 19.89 -4.40 2.86
N GLU A 67 20.54 -4.05 3.97
CA GLU A 67 21.06 -5.02 4.92
C GLU A 67 19.95 -5.77 5.66
N ARG A 68 18.84 -5.09 5.99
CA ARG A 68 17.77 -5.61 6.86
C ARG A 68 16.53 -6.08 6.11
N PHE A 69 16.29 -5.56 4.93
CA PHE A 69 15.06 -5.79 4.16
C PHE A 69 15.36 -6.23 2.73
N ASN A 70 14.35 -6.83 2.12
CA ASN A 70 14.21 -6.86 0.67
C ASN A 70 13.56 -5.53 0.27
N VAL A 71 14.23 -4.75 -0.58
CA VAL A 71 13.82 -3.37 -0.85
C VAL A 71 13.25 -3.23 -2.26
N GLY A 72 12.10 -2.59 -2.37
CA GLY A 72 11.52 -2.13 -3.63
C GLY A 72 11.22 -0.64 -3.59
N VAL A 73 11.11 -0.04 -4.77
CA VAL A 73 10.66 1.36 -4.92
C VAL A 73 9.29 1.36 -5.56
N TRP A 74 8.38 2.16 -5.01
CA TRP A 74 7.08 2.42 -5.61
C TRP A 74 6.73 3.89 -5.47
N THR A 75 6.67 4.60 -6.61
CA THR A 75 6.43 6.04 -6.66
C THR A 75 5.29 6.41 -7.60
N ALA A 76 4.65 7.55 -7.36
CA ALA A 76 3.65 8.14 -8.26
C ALA A 76 4.27 8.91 -9.44
N LEU A 77 5.59 8.94 -9.55
CA LEU A 77 6.31 9.61 -10.65
C LEU A 77 6.29 8.76 -11.92
N THR A 78 6.39 9.42 -13.07
CA THR A 78 6.61 8.74 -14.35
C THR A 78 7.87 7.88 -14.33
N ARG A 79 7.92 6.85 -15.17
CA ARG A 79 9.10 5.97 -15.32
C ARG A 79 10.40 6.75 -15.57
N PHE A 80 10.33 7.77 -16.41
CA PHE A 80 11.48 8.59 -16.77
C PHE A 80 12.05 9.31 -15.54
N THR A 81 11.19 9.99 -14.78
CA THR A 81 11.58 10.71 -13.56
C THR A 81 12.09 9.75 -12.48
N MET A 82 11.41 8.62 -12.29
CA MET A 82 11.84 7.58 -11.35
C MET A 82 13.24 7.07 -11.68
N GLU A 83 13.51 6.67 -12.93
CA GLU A 83 14.81 6.11 -13.30
C GLU A 83 15.95 7.13 -13.11
N HIS A 84 15.71 8.40 -13.45
CA HIS A 84 16.66 9.49 -13.21
C HIS A 84 16.91 9.75 -11.72
N ALA A 85 15.85 9.72 -10.90
CA ALA A 85 15.97 9.88 -9.44
C ALA A 85 16.79 8.74 -8.83
N LEU A 86 16.54 7.50 -9.26
CA LEU A 86 17.28 6.33 -8.78
C LEU A 86 18.77 6.37 -9.19
N ASP A 87 19.09 6.87 -10.39
CA ASP A 87 20.49 7.00 -10.82
C ASP A 87 21.26 8.00 -9.93
N ILE A 88 20.60 9.04 -9.45
CA ILE A 88 21.19 10.03 -8.53
C ILE A 88 21.25 9.49 -7.09
N LEU A 89 20.14 8.91 -6.61
CA LEU A 89 19.98 8.44 -5.24
C LEU A 89 20.82 7.19 -4.96
N MET A 90 20.68 6.16 -5.79
CA MET A 90 21.20 4.83 -5.49
C MET A 90 22.48 4.51 -6.26
N ARG A 91 22.73 5.14 -7.41
CA ARG A 91 23.94 4.93 -8.24
C ARG A 91 24.27 3.44 -8.39
N ASP A 92 25.41 3.02 -7.85
CA ASP A 92 25.94 1.67 -7.91
C ASP A 92 25.15 0.68 -7.05
N THR A 93 24.21 1.10 -6.21
CA THR A 93 23.38 0.21 -5.37
C THR A 93 21.98 -0.04 -5.95
N LYS A 94 21.61 0.64 -7.04
CA LYS A 94 20.30 0.50 -7.70
C LYS A 94 19.96 -0.95 -8.06
N TYR A 95 20.97 -1.75 -8.37
CA TYR A 95 20.85 -3.17 -8.70
C TYR A 95 20.31 -4.03 -7.54
N LYS A 96 20.42 -3.55 -6.28
CA LYS A 96 19.94 -4.27 -5.09
C LYS A 96 18.42 -4.21 -4.92
N LEU A 97 17.72 -3.33 -5.64
CA LEU A 97 16.26 -3.27 -5.63
C LEU A 97 15.65 -4.53 -6.25
N LEU A 98 14.61 -5.08 -5.61
CA LEU A 98 13.85 -6.20 -6.16
C LEU A 98 12.89 -5.77 -7.27
N PHE A 99 12.35 -4.56 -7.17
CA PHE A 99 11.45 -3.99 -8.18
C PHE A 99 11.48 -2.46 -8.15
N ARG A 100 11.03 -1.87 -9.26
CA ARG A 100 10.92 -0.42 -9.48
C ARG A 100 9.57 -0.15 -10.12
N TRP A 101 8.60 0.21 -9.30
CA TRP A 101 7.25 0.52 -9.74
C TRP A 101 7.07 2.04 -9.81
N ASP A 102 6.60 2.49 -10.97
CA ASP A 102 6.31 3.89 -11.29
C ASP A 102 4.79 4.15 -11.24
N GLN A 103 4.38 5.35 -11.63
CA GLN A 103 2.99 5.80 -11.72
C GLN A 103 2.06 4.79 -12.41
N ALA A 104 2.52 4.07 -13.44
CA ALA A 104 1.68 3.12 -14.18
C ALA A 104 1.27 1.89 -13.35
N HIS A 105 1.94 1.67 -12.22
CA HIS A 105 1.64 0.60 -11.28
C HIS A 105 0.66 1.06 -10.19
N CYS A 106 0.50 2.37 -9.99
CA CYS A 106 -0.51 2.94 -9.11
C CYS A 106 -1.93 2.70 -9.66
N THR A 107 -2.93 2.81 -8.79
CA THR A 107 -4.32 2.93 -9.21
C THR A 107 -4.68 4.38 -9.31
N GLU A 108 -5.03 4.78 -10.53
CA GLU A 108 -5.51 6.11 -10.84
C GLU A 108 -6.93 6.28 -10.30
N MET A 109 -7.11 7.30 -9.46
CA MET A 109 -8.41 7.77 -9.00
C MET A 109 -8.60 9.18 -9.51
N GLY A 110 -9.26 9.31 -10.67
CA GLY A 110 -9.67 10.59 -11.19
C GLY A 110 -10.92 11.11 -10.47
N PHE A 111 -10.95 12.43 -10.23
CA PHE A 111 -12.16 13.14 -9.90
C PHE A 111 -12.83 13.56 -11.21
N ASN A 112 -14.14 13.34 -11.29
CA ASN A 112 -14.86 13.28 -12.55
C ASN A 112 -15.28 14.68 -13.03
N ASP A 113 -14.39 15.67 -12.96
CA ASP A 113 -14.65 17.08 -13.31
C ASP A 113 -13.89 17.56 -14.55
N GLY A 114 -12.96 16.75 -15.08
CA GLY A 114 -12.25 17.04 -16.33
C GLY A 114 -10.97 17.86 -16.16
N ASN A 115 -10.50 18.09 -14.93
CA ASN A 115 -9.16 18.61 -14.67
C ASN A 115 -8.17 17.45 -14.43
N GLU A 116 -7.07 17.42 -15.19
CA GLU A 116 -6.00 16.43 -15.01
C GLU A 116 -5.26 16.59 -13.66
N ASP A 117 -5.36 17.77 -13.05
CA ASP A 117 -4.69 18.13 -11.79
C ASP A 117 -5.27 17.45 -10.55
N ASP A 118 -6.44 16.83 -10.65
CA ASP A 118 -7.08 16.17 -9.51
C ASP A 118 -6.73 14.68 -9.42
N ILE A 119 -5.94 14.09 -10.32
CA ILE A 119 -5.70 12.64 -10.30
C ILE A 119 -4.89 12.19 -9.07
N LEU A 120 -5.47 11.26 -8.31
CA LEU A 120 -4.81 10.60 -7.19
C LEU A 120 -4.21 9.25 -7.61
N PHE A 121 -2.95 9.00 -7.24
CA PHE A 121 -2.26 7.73 -7.48
C PHE A 121 -2.13 6.92 -6.19
N VAL A 122 -2.88 5.82 -6.08
CA VAL A 122 -2.86 4.95 -4.89
C VAL A 122 -2.00 3.72 -5.09
N LYS A 123 -1.17 3.41 -4.08
CA LYS A 123 -0.28 2.25 -4.06
C LYS A 123 -0.92 1.08 -3.31
N GLU A 124 -1.68 0.28 -4.03
CA GLU A 124 -2.40 -0.87 -3.46
C GLU A 124 -1.45 -2.07 -3.26
N LEU A 125 -0.99 -2.29 -2.03
CA LEU A 125 -0.10 -3.40 -1.66
C LEU A 125 -0.57 -4.78 -2.16
N ARG A 126 -1.88 -5.00 -2.27
CA ARG A 126 -2.48 -6.22 -2.83
C ARG A 126 -1.96 -6.55 -4.23
N LYS A 127 -1.60 -5.55 -5.05
CA LYS A 127 -0.99 -5.78 -6.38
C LYS A 127 0.36 -6.51 -6.29
N LEU A 128 1.15 -6.25 -5.25
CA LEU A 128 2.43 -6.94 -4.99
C LEU A 128 2.19 -8.34 -4.44
N TRP A 129 1.31 -8.48 -3.46
CA TRP A 129 1.00 -9.77 -2.81
C TRP A 129 0.37 -10.77 -3.79
N GLU A 130 -0.51 -10.30 -4.67
CA GLU A 130 -1.12 -11.12 -5.73
C GLU A 130 -0.24 -11.26 -6.98
N LYS A 131 0.98 -10.71 -6.96
CA LYS A 131 1.94 -10.75 -8.07
C LYS A 131 1.31 -10.37 -9.42
N LYS A 132 0.60 -9.23 -9.46
CA LYS A 132 -0.01 -8.72 -10.71
C LYS A 132 1.02 -8.49 -11.81
N ASP A 133 2.24 -8.14 -11.43
CA ASP A 133 3.41 -8.16 -12.30
C ASP A 133 4.10 -9.53 -12.20
N PRO A 134 4.09 -10.35 -13.27
CA PRO A 134 4.75 -11.65 -13.27
C PRO A 134 6.27 -11.56 -13.16
N GLY A 135 6.87 -10.38 -13.39
CA GLY A 135 8.31 -10.13 -13.30
C GLY A 135 8.86 -10.04 -11.87
N LEU A 136 8.00 -10.02 -10.84
CA LEU A 136 8.46 -9.97 -9.44
C LEU A 136 9.19 -11.27 -9.05
N PRO A 137 10.28 -11.19 -8.25
CA PRO A 137 11.19 -12.32 -8.02
C PRO A 137 10.73 -13.32 -6.97
N TRP A 138 9.60 -13.09 -6.29
CA TRP A 138 9.03 -13.99 -5.27
C TRP A 138 7.79 -14.73 -5.79
N GLU A 139 7.39 -15.79 -5.10
CA GLU A 139 6.16 -16.52 -5.39
C GLU A 139 4.93 -15.92 -4.68
N VAL A 140 3.73 -16.18 -5.21
CA VAL A 140 2.48 -15.73 -4.58
C VAL A 140 2.38 -16.32 -3.16
N GLY A 141 2.12 -15.47 -2.18
CA GLY A 141 2.06 -15.85 -0.75
C GLY A 141 3.37 -15.71 0.02
N GLU A 142 4.49 -15.37 -0.64
CA GLU A 142 5.75 -15.05 0.07
C GLU A 142 5.65 -13.72 0.84
N TYR A 143 4.84 -12.77 0.33
CA TYR A 143 4.60 -11.49 0.99
C TYR A 143 3.12 -11.21 1.15
N ASP A 144 2.79 -10.68 2.32
CA ASP A 144 1.46 -10.23 2.74
C ASP A 144 1.59 -9.11 3.79
N GLU A 145 0.49 -8.77 4.48
CA GLU A 145 0.47 -7.76 5.53
C GLU A 145 1.42 -8.03 6.70
N SER A 146 1.75 -9.29 6.96
CA SER A 146 2.55 -9.71 8.12
C SER A 146 4.04 -9.42 7.94
N ASN A 147 4.50 -9.21 6.71
CA ASN A 147 5.92 -9.06 6.39
C ASN A 147 6.22 -7.97 5.35
N THR A 148 5.24 -7.15 4.97
CA THR A 148 5.41 -6.04 4.02
C THR A 148 5.15 -4.69 4.69
N LEU A 149 6.03 -3.72 4.46
CA LEU A 149 5.85 -2.33 4.87
C LEU A 149 6.00 -1.37 3.69
N LEU A 150 5.03 -0.48 3.48
CA LEU A 150 5.14 0.70 2.65
C LEU A 150 5.48 1.93 3.51
N VAL A 151 6.51 2.65 3.10
CA VAL A 151 6.89 3.95 3.66
C VAL A 151 6.62 4.99 2.58
N GLU A 152 5.66 5.87 2.85
CA GLU A 152 5.22 6.90 1.91
C GLU A 152 5.00 8.21 2.65
N ASN A 153 5.40 9.31 2.05
CA ASN A 153 5.41 10.63 2.66
C ASN A 153 4.18 11.48 2.30
N HIS A 154 3.28 10.99 1.45
CA HIS A 154 2.04 11.67 1.17
C HIS A 154 1.05 11.37 2.30
N PRO A 155 0.88 12.28 3.29
CA PRO A 155 -0.23 12.16 4.21
C PRO A 155 -1.45 12.30 3.33
N HIS A 156 -2.20 11.22 3.20
CA HIS A 156 -3.49 11.30 2.60
C HIS A 156 -4.39 11.94 3.68
N VAL A 157 -4.28 13.26 3.84
CA VAL A 157 -4.94 14.08 4.88
C VAL A 157 -6.46 13.94 4.83
N ALA A 158 -7.02 13.40 3.75
CA ALA A 158 -8.42 13.04 3.63
C ALA A 158 -8.84 11.71 4.29
N LEU A 159 -7.92 10.92 4.88
CA LEU A 159 -8.16 9.50 5.14
C LEU A 159 -8.39 9.07 6.60
N ASN A 160 -8.22 9.93 7.61
CA ASN A 160 -8.31 9.42 8.99
C ASN A 160 -9.73 9.01 9.42
N ASP A 161 -10.78 9.76 9.08
CA ASP A 161 -12.15 9.34 9.44
C ASP A 161 -12.74 8.30 8.47
N LEU A 162 -12.33 8.34 7.21
CA LEU A 162 -12.92 7.55 6.13
C LEU A 162 -12.17 6.22 5.87
N PHE A 163 -10.90 6.11 6.25
CA PHE A 163 -10.07 4.91 6.09
C PHE A 163 -9.39 4.43 7.38
N SER A 164 -9.72 4.91 8.59
CA SER A 164 -9.14 4.32 9.82
C SER A 164 -9.30 2.79 9.90
N HIS A 165 -10.35 2.26 9.29
CA HIS A 165 -10.64 0.82 9.16
C HIS A 165 -9.99 0.15 7.94
N LEU A 166 -9.37 0.93 7.06
CA LEU A 166 -8.71 0.50 5.82
C LEU A 166 -7.22 0.83 5.78
N LYS A 167 -6.69 1.58 6.76
CA LYS A 167 -5.25 1.69 6.97
C LYS A 167 -4.75 0.26 7.16
N PRO A 168 -4.07 -0.32 6.17
CA PRO A 168 -3.39 -1.56 6.43
C PRO A 168 -2.32 -1.16 7.44
N HIS A 169 -2.20 -1.85 8.58
CA HIS A 169 -1.05 -1.65 9.47
C HIS A 169 0.27 -2.14 8.81
N SER A 170 0.36 -2.03 7.49
CA SER A 170 1.48 -2.32 6.61
C SER A 170 1.94 -1.05 5.88
N THR A 171 1.46 0.13 6.30
CA THR A 171 1.88 1.43 5.75
C THR A 171 2.10 2.47 6.87
N ILE A 172 3.18 3.23 6.77
CA ILE A 172 3.52 4.35 7.67
C ILE A 172 3.78 5.65 6.90
N PHE A 173 3.51 6.78 7.55
CA PHE A 173 3.63 8.11 6.96
C PHE A 173 4.62 9.02 7.71
N PRO A 174 5.93 8.95 7.40
CA PRO A 174 6.93 9.89 7.94
C PRO A 174 6.66 11.33 7.50
N TYR A 175 7.24 12.31 8.21
CA TYR A 175 7.24 13.71 7.75
C TYR A 175 7.93 13.84 6.38
N PRO A 176 7.31 14.56 5.42
CA PRO A 176 7.91 14.76 4.11
C PRO A 176 9.17 15.58 4.24
N TYR A 177 10.22 15.12 3.57
CA TYR A 177 11.47 15.84 3.44
C TYR A 177 11.31 16.99 2.43
N ARG A 178 11.80 18.16 2.84
CA ARG A 178 11.99 19.32 1.97
C ARG A 178 13.39 19.86 2.20
N HIS A 179 14.06 20.26 1.14
CA HIS A 179 15.49 20.58 1.21
C HIS A 179 15.81 21.79 2.10
N TYR A 180 14.85 22.68 2.32
CA TYR A 180 15.00 23.80 3.25
C TYR A 180 14.94 23.39 4.73
N ASN A 181 14.49 22.16 5.04
CA ASN A 181 14.56 21.61 6.40
C ASN A 181 15.98 21.06 6.65
N THR A 182 16.86 21.96 7.07
CA THR A 182 18.28 21.66 7.30
C THR A 182 18.56 20.85 8.56
N GLU A 183 17.59 20.74 9.47
CA GLU A 183 17.69 19.98 10.72
C GLU A 183 17.14 18.55 10.59
N ASP A 184 16.70 18.13 9.39
CA ASP A 184 16.17 16.77 9.17
C ASP A 184 17.24 15.71 9.42
N ASN A 185 17.02 14.86 10.42
CA ASN A 185 17.89 13.77 10.80
C ASN A 185 17.19 12.41 10.79
N SER A 186 16.00 12.30 10.18
CA SER A 186 15.11 11.12 10.27
C SER A 186 15.78 9.81 9.83
N PHE A 187 16.71 9.91 8.88
CA PHE A 187 17.48 8.79 8.33
C PHE A 187 18.82 8.53 9.05
N GLY A 188 19.23 9.44 9.93
CA GLY A 188 20.49 9.35 10.69
C GLY A 188 20.46 8.21 11.73
N PRO A 189 21.60 7.89 12.36
CA PRO A 189 21.69 6.84 13.39
C PRO A 189 20.72 7.01 14.57
N GLU A 190 20.43 8.26 14.94
CA GLU A 190 19.47 8.63 15.98
C GLU A 190 18.12 9.08 15.41
N GLY A 191 17.95 8.95 14.09
CA GLY A 191 16.76 9.35 13.37
C GLY A 191 15.55 8.49 13.71
N ASP A 192 14.40 9.12 13.83
CA ASP A 192 13.14 8.49 14.21
C ASP A 192 12.76 7.31 13.27
N LEU A 193 12.82 7.51 11.95
CA LEU A 193 12.45 6.48 10.98
C LEU A 193 13.45 5.33 10.98
N ARG A 194 14.76 5.62 11.06
CA ARG A 194 15.77 4.57 11.13
C ARG A 194 15.59 3.68 12.36
N ILE A 195 15.41 4.29 13.54
CA ILE A 195 15.15 3.56 14.79
C ILE A 195 13.86 2.74 14.69
N TYR A 196 12.82 3.30 14.08
CA TYR A 196 11.56 2.59 13.88
C TYR A 196 11.73 1.34 13.01
N LEU A 197 12.39 1.50 11.86
CA LEU A 197 12.65 0.39 10.93
C LEU A 197 13.59 -0.66 11.54
N GLU A 198 14.53 -0.28 12.40
CA GLU A 198 15.38 -1.25 13.11
C GLU A 198 14.55 -2.13 14.05
N ARG A 199 13.64 -1.53 14.81
CA ARG A 199 12.71 -2.27 15.68
C ARG A 199 11.74 -3.14 14.87
N LEU A 200 11.26 -2.64 13.73
CA LEU A 200 10.38 -3.39 12.82
C LEU A 200 11.10 -4.56 12.15
N ALA A 201 12.36 -4.40 11.78
CA ALA A 201 13.18 -5.50 11.25
C ALA A 201 13.26 -6.67 12.25
N ALA A 202 13.37 -6.35 13.54
CA ALA A 202 13.46 -7.31 14.64
C ALA A 202 12.10 -7.87 15.10
N SER A 203 10.97 -7.34 14.64
CA SER A 203 9.64 -7.83 15.03
C SER A 203 9.25 -9.08 14.22
N ASP A 204 8.31 -9.88 14.74
CA ASP A 204 7.85 -11.08 14.01
C ASP A 204 6.82 -10.75 12.92
N ASN A 205 6.00 -9.72 13.15
CA ASN A 205 4.86 -9.39 12.29
C ASN A 205 4.76 -7.87 12.13
N VAL A 206 4.82 -7.40 10.88
CA VAL A 206 4.75 -5.99 10.50
C VAL A 206 3.41 -5.39 10.88
N GLN A 207 2.30 -6.02 10.47
CA GLN A 207 0.95 -5.53 10.76
C GLN A 207 0.72 -5.25 12.24
N LYS A 208 1.10 -6.21 13.09
CA LYS A 208 0.99 -6.09 14.54
C LYS A 208 1.95 -5.04 15.10
N PHE A 209 3.19 -5.00 14.64
CA PHE A 209 4.16 -4.02 15.12
C PHE A 209 3.70 -2.58 14.86
N VAL A 210 3.21 -2.31 13.65
CA VAL A 210 2.76 -0.97 13.25
C VAL A 210 1.48 -0.58 13.99
N SER A 211 0.57 -1.52 14.26
CA SER A 211 -0.65 -1.21 15.03
C SER A 211 -0.36 -0.85 16.49
N GLU A 212 0.66 -1.46 17.08
CA GLU A 212 1.11 -1.19 18.45
C GLU A 212 2.08 0.00 18.54
N ASN A 213 2.67 0.42 17.41
CA ASN A 213 3.68 1.47 17.32
C ASN A 213 3.38 2.36 16.11
N SER A 214 2.39 3.25 16.21
CA SER A 214 2.10 4.20 15.13
C SER A 214 3.29 5.13 14.87
N PHE A 215 3.67 5.29 13.60
CA PHE A 215 4.70 6.23 13.15
C PHE A 215 4.11 7.46 12.45
N ASP A 216 2.80 7.52 12.34
CA ASP A 216 2.13 8.53 11.52
C ASP A 216 2.21 9.91 12.15
N GLN A 217 2.27 10.92 11.29
CA GLN A 217 2.13 12.32 11.65
C GLN A 217 0.88 12.52 12.53
N GLN A 218 0.98 13.36 13.55
CA GLN A 218 -0.20 13.84 14.26
C GLN A 218 -1.15 14.50 13.25
N LEU A 219 -2.43 14.18 13.42
CA LEU A 219 -3.60 14.67 12.68
C LEU A 219 -3.39 16.11 12.15
N PHE A 220 -3.33 16.25 10.83
CA PHE A 220 -3.70 17.51 10.19
C PHE A 220 -5.21 17.50 10.02
N HIS A 221 -5.92 18.50 10.56
CA HIS A 221 -7.33 18.64 10.20
C HIS A 221 -7.39 19.14 8.76
N VAL A 222 -8.20 18.47 7.91
CA VAL A 222 -8.47 18.88 6.52
C VAL A 222 -8.88 20.36 6.46
N GLU A 223 -9.57 20.82 7.49
CA GLU A 223 -10.05 22.20 7.70
C GLU A 223 -8.91 23.23 7.84
N ASP A 224 -7.72 22.80 8.27
CA ASP A 224 -6.56 23.69 8.43
C ASP A 224 -5.89 24.01 7.07
N TYR A 225 -6.19 23.24 6.02
CA TYR A 225 -5.56 23.37 4.70
C TYR A 225 -6.55 23.14 3.52
N PRO A 226 -7.62 23.95 3.40
CA PRO A 226 -8.65 23.78 2.36
C PRO A 226 -8.12 23.95 0.92
N TRP A 227 -6.95 24.58 0.77
CA TRP A 227 -6.26 24.76 -0.52
C TRP A 227 -5.49 23.53 -0.98
N ILE A 228 -5.22 22.58 -0.08
CA ILE A 228 -4.51 21.34 -0.38
C ILE A 228 -5.50 20.22 -0.78
N PHE A 229 -6.76 20.31 -0.34
CA PHE A 229 -7.78 19.30 -0.60
C PHE A 229 -9.13 19.93 -0.99
N PRO A 230 -9.39 20.13 -2.29
CA PRO A 230 -10.70 20.54 -2.78
C PRO A 230 -11.82 19.56 -2.37
N GLU A 231 -13.07 20.00 -2.23
CA GLU A 231 -14.20 19.12 -1.83
C GLU A 231 -14.42 17.96 -2.82
N ASP A 232 -14.13 18.18 -4.10
CA ASP A 232 -14.18 17.14 -5.12
C ASP A 232 -13.15 16.04 -4.83
N TYR A 233 -11.93 16.43 -4.42
CA TYR A 233 -10.88 15.51 -3.96
C TYR A 233 -11.32 14.64 -2.78
N LEU A 234 -12.11 15.18 -1.84
CA LEU A 234 -12.65 14.39 -0.73
C LEU A 234 -13.76 13.43 -1.17
N ASN A 235 -14.55 13.79 -2.17
CA ASN A 235 -15.70 12.99 -2.64
C ASN A 235 -15.32 11.78 -3.50
N GLY A 236 -14.28 11.87 -4.34
CA GLY A 236 -13.79 10.69 -5.06
C GLY A 236 -13.15 9.65 -4.13
N ILE A 237 -12.45 10.09 -3.09
CA ILE A 237 -11.94 9.24 -2.01
C ILE A 237 -13.08 8.49 -1.31
N ARG A 238 -14.14 9.20 -0.91
CA ARG A 238 -15.38 8.59 -0.35
C ARG A 238 -16.02 7.57 -1.29
N THR A 239 -15.99 7.82 -2.59
CA THR A 239 -16.60 6.94 -3.60
C THR A 239 -15.79 5.66 -3.81
N TYR A 240 -14.46 5.77 -3.90
CA TYR A 240 -13.55 4.61 -4.02
C TYR A 240 -13.73 3.66 -2.84
N LEU A 241 -13.78 4.21 -1.63
CA LEU A 241 -14.03 3.47 -0.39
C LEU A 241 -15.30 2.64 -0.42
N TYR A 242 -16.39 3.27 -0.83
CA TYR A 242 -17.68 2.62 -0.86
C TYR A 242 -17.67 1.40 -1.79
N LYS A 243 -16.98 1.50 -2.93
CA LYS A 243 -16.81 0.40 -3.88
C LYS A 243 -15.97 -0.75 -3.31
N HIS A 244 -14.90 -0.46 -2.59
CA HIS A 244 -13.98 -1.50 -2.08
C HIS A 244 -14.49 -2.18 -0.82
N LYS A 245 -15.22 -1.45 0.06
CA LYS A 245 -15.96 -2.05 1.18
C LYS A 245 -17.01 -3.06 0.70
N ALA A 246 -17.62 -2.83 -0.47
CA ALA A 246 -18.53 -3.78 -1.08
C ALA A 246 -17.79 -5.03 -1.62
N SER A 247 -16.60 -4.86 -2.21
CA SER A 247 -15.79 -5.98 -2.70
C SER A 247 -15.32 -6.91 -1.57
N ASP A 248 -14.83 -6.37 -0.47
CA ASP A 248 -14.38 -7.17 0.69
C ASP A 248 -15.53 -7.94 1.35
N SER A 249 -16.74 -7.35 1.34
CA SER A 249 -17.95 -8.01 1.84
C SER A 249 -18.38 -9.18 0.94
N VAL A 250 -18.19 -9.07 -0.37
CA VAL A 250 -18.52 -10.10 -1.35
C VAL A 250 -17.47 -11.22 -1.34
N ASP A 251 -16.18 -10.89 -1.24
CA ASP A 251 -15.09 -11.86 -1.12
C ASP A 251 -15.15 -12.64 0.20
N ALA A 252 -15.49 -11.98 1.32
CA ALA A 252 -15.73 -12.64 2.61
C ALA A 252 -16.94 -13.60 2.54
N GLN A 253 -17.99 -13.21 1.81
CA GLN A 253 -19.17 -14.06 1.62
C GLN A 253 -18.90 -15.21 0.65
N CYS A 254 -18.01 -15.05 -0.34
CA CYS A 254 -17.56 -16.11 -1.25
C CYS A 254 -16.63 -17.12 -0.57
N LYS A 255 -15.74 -16.67 0.33
CA LYS A 255 -14.90 -17.54 1.16
C LYS A 255 -15.74 -18.36 2.17
N ASN A 256 -16.71 -17.72 2.82
CA ASN A 256 -17.64 -18.42 3.73
C ASN A 256 -18.57 -19.43 3.03
N THR A 257 -18.89 -19.22 1.74
CA THR A 257 -19.73 -20.15 0.97
C THR A 257 -18.95 -21.26 0.26
N SER A 258 -17.64 -21.09 0.04
CA SER A 258 -16.77 -22.12 -0.53
C SER A 258 -16.25 -23.11 0.52
N GLU A 259 -16.10 -22.71 1.79
CA GLU A 259 -15.79 -23.64 2.90
C GLU A 259 -16.98 -24.51 3.34
N LEU A 260 -18.21 -24.21 2.90
CA LEU A 260 -19.41 -25.02 3.19
C LEU A 260 -19.76 -26.07 2.11
N LYS A 261 -18.89 -26.29 1.12
CA LYS A 261 -19.05 -27.38 0.15
C LYS A 261 -18.15 -28.59 0.47
N ALA A 262 -18.41 -29.23 1.60
CA ALA A 262 -18.10 -30.65 1.77
C ALA A 262 -18.99 -31.31 2.84
N ASN A 263 -19.53 -32.48 2.46
CA ASN A 263 -20.24 -33.49 3.24
C ASN A 263 -21.77 -33.33 3.45
N SER A 264 -22.52 -34.16 2.71
CA SER A 264 -23.98 -34.32 2.74
C SER A 264 -24.52 -34.96 4.03
N SER A 265 -23.74 -35.03 5.11
CA SER A 265 -24.12 -35.61 6.39
C SER A 265 -24.43 -34.55 7.47
N THR A 266 -24.06 -33.28 7.27
CA THR A 266 -24.28 -32.20 8.25
C THR A 266 -25.68 -31.58 8.17
N LEU A 267 -26.31 -31.59 6.99
CA LEU A 267 -27.67 -31.02 6.76
C LEU A 267 -28.78 -31.83 7.46
N LEU A 268 -28.63 -33.15 7.58
CA LEU A 268 -29.61 -34.00 8.26
C LEU A 268 -29.58 -33.86 9.80
N TRP A 269 -28.45 -33.41 10.35
CA TRP A 269 -28.33 -33.17 11.80
C TRP A 269 -28.94 -31.83 12.21
N LEU A 270 -28.76 -30.77 11.42
CA LEU A 270 -29.35 -29.44 11.66
C LEU A 270 -30.88 -29.43 11.49
N LEU A 271 -31.42 -30.20 10.52
CA LEU A 271 -32.88 -30.34 10.36
C LEU A 271 -33.55 -31.09 11.53
N ARG A 272 -32.81 -31.90 12.30
CA ARG A 272 -33.33 -32.57 13.51
C ARG A 272 -33.33 -31.68 14.75
N LEU A 273 -32.49 -30.64 14.82
CA LEU A 273 -32.38 -29.77 16.00
C LEU A 273 -33.45 -28.67 16.04
N HIS A 274 -34.01 -28.26 14.90
CA HIS A 274 -34.99 -27.16 14.81
C HIS A 274 -36.47 -27.57 14.79
N TRP A 275 -36.79 -28.86 14.81
CA TRP A 275 -38.19 -29.31 14.81
C TRP A 275 -38.82 -29.45 16.21
N ASN A 276 -38.07 -29.23 17.30
CA ASN A 276 -38.54 -29.54 18.66
C ASN A 276 -38.68 -28.37 19.63
N GLN A 277 -38.69 -27.11 19.16
CA GLN A 277 -39.04 -25.98 20.03
C GLN A 277 -40.04 -25.02 19.36
N ALA A 278 -41.27 -25.02 19.91
CA ALA A 278 -42.34 -24.02 19.79
C ALA A 278 -43.14 -23.91 18.46
N PRO A 279 -44.16 -24.78 18.22
CA PRO A 279 -45.12 -24.62 17.12
C PRO A 279 -46.14 -23.47 17.31
N THR A 280 -46.18 -22.83 18.46
CA THR A 280 -47.29 -21.91 18.83
C THR A 280 -47.05 -20.45 18.45
N LEU A 281 -45.79 -20.01 18.29
CA LEU A 281 -45.47 -18.62 17.96
C LEU A 281 -45.57 -18.31 16.45
N LEU A 282 -45.28 -19.29 15.59
CA LEU A 282 -45.39 -19.13 14.13
C LEU A 282 -46.84 -18.98 13.66
N LEU A 283 -47.78 -19.66 14.33
CA LEU A 283 -49.21 -19.59 13.99
C LEU A 283 -49.82 -18.22 14.35
N LEU A 284 -49.41 -17.62 15.47
CA LEU A 284 -49.86 -16.28 15.89
C LEU A 284 -49.28 -15.16 15.01
N TRP A 285 -48.04 -15.33 14.53
CA TRP A 285 -47.44 -14.41 13.57
C TRP A 285 -48.14 -14.48 12.20
N LEU A 286 -48.42 -15.68 11.68
CA LEU A 286 -49.15 -15.86 10.41
C LEU A 286 -50.58 -15.31 10.47
N ILE A 287 -51.29 -15.45 11.58
CA ILE A 287 -52.65 -14.87 11.75
C ILE A 287 -52.60 -13.33 11.76
N SER A 288 -51.54 -12.75 12.31
CA SER A 288 -51.35 -11.29 12.38
C SER A 288 -51.00 -10.70 11.02
N VAL A 289 -50.15 -11.38 10.24
CA VAL A 289 -49.79 -10.99 8.86
C VAL A 289 -50.99 -11.12 7.91
N LEU A 290 -51.81 -12.16 8.05
CA LEU A 290 -53.01 -12.33 7.21
C LEU A 290 -54.14 -11.32 7.53
N ARG A 291 -54.24 -10.81 8.78
CA ARG A 291 -55.19 -9.73 9.12
C ARG A 291 -54.77 -8.36 8.58
N LEU A 292 -53.47 -8.11 8.41
CA LEU A 292 -52.97 -6.83 7.89
C LEU A 292 -53.14 -6.69 6.36
N GLN A 293 -53.23 -7.79 5.61
CA GLN A 293 -53.41 -7.76 4.15
C GLN A 293 -54.87 -7.63 3.68
N GLN A 294 -55.88 -7.71 4.56
CA GLN A 294 -57.29 -7.58 4.16
C GLN A 294 -57.88 -6.15 4.28
N ASN A 295 -57.16 -5.18 4.86
CA ASN A 295 -57.67 -3.83 5.12
C ASN A 295 -57.23 -2.73 4.14
N HIS A 296 -56.58 -3.07 3.03
CA HIS A 296 -56.27 -2.09 1.98
C HIS A 296 -56.82 -2.55 0.63
N LYS A 297 -58.14 -2.37 0.44
CA LYS A 297 -58.74 -2.18 -0.89
C LYS A 297 -59.11 -0.69 -1.03
N PRO A 298 -58.65 0.01 -2.07
CA PRO A 298 -59.03 1.40 -2.32
C PRO A 298 -60.48 1.48 -2.85
N LEU A 299 -61.23 2.45 -2.33
CA LEU A 299 -62.52 2.91 -2.86
C LEU A 299 -62.25 4.06 -3.85
N LEU A 300 -62.68 3.85 -5.10
CA LEU A 300 -62.78 4.76 -6.25
C LEU A 300 -61.48 5.40 -6.78
#